data_AF-A0A4U2E244-F1
#
_entry.id   AF-A0A4U2E244-F1
#
_cell.length_a   1.000
_cell.length_b   1.000
_cell.length_c   1.000
_cell.angle_alpha   90.00
_cell.angle_beta   90.00
_cell.angle_gamma   90.00
#
_symmetry.space_group_name_H-M   'P 1'
#
loop_
_entity.id
_entity.type
_entity.pdbx_description
1 polymer ?
#
loop_
_entity_poly.entity_id
_entity_poly.type
_entity_poly.pdbx_seq_one_letter_code
_entity_poly.pdbx_strand_id
1 'polypeptide(L)'
;VYQEKQETGEITDIDFDLSLSDDFLARWSSFAGYNDDLKGWNYGTGLTLYHYLAQDQALQYSATINVTDEPHNHYEYAQVSVTYRQNVWKEWLFYELIPRYQWEREPHEKHT
;
A
#
# COMPACT_ATOMS: atom_id res chain seq x y z
N VAL A 1 -0.48 -9.30 -39.25
CA VAL A 1 -1.07 -9.20 -37.91
C VAL A 1 -0.01 -9.71 -36.96
N TYR A 2 0.77 -8.81 -36.35
CA TYR A 2 1.78 -9.18 -35.38
C TYR A 2 1.04 -9.41 -34.06
N GLN A 3 1.05 -10.66 -33.57
CA GLN A 3 0.63 -10.93 -32.20
C GLN A 3 1.72 -10.35 -31.30
N GLU A 4 1.40 -9.22 -30.69
CA GLU A 4 2.13 -8.67 -29.56
C GLU A 4 2.19 -9.78 -28.50
N LYS A 5 3.41 -10.20 -28.19
CA LYS A 5 3.71 -11.24 -27.21
C LYS A 5 3.00 -10.83 -25.93
N GLN A 6 2.08 -11.65 -25.42
CA GLN A 6 1.53 -11.42 -24.09
C GLN A 6 2.69 -11.55 -23.12
N GLU A 7 3.24 -10.41 -22.69
CA GLU A 7 4.23 -10.34 -21.62
C GLU A 7 3.50 -10.74 -20.33
N THR A 8 3.74 -11.98 -19.92
CA THR A 8 3.14 -12.63 -18.76
C THR A 8 3.80 -12.11 -17.50
N GLY A 9 3.36 -10.95 -17.03
CA GLY A 9 3.52 -10.59 -15.63
C GLY A 9 2.47 -11.31 -14.80
N GLU A 10 2.89 -12.06 -13.79
CA GLU A 10 1.96 -12.66 -12.82
C GLU A 10 1.96 -11.79 -11.56
N ILE A 11 0.80 -11.23 -11.22
CA ILE A 11 0.60 -10.51 -9.96
C ILE A 11 -0.46 -11.25 -9.16
N THR A 12 -0.12 -11.55 -7.91
CA THR A 12 -1.01 -12.17 -6.93
C THR A 12 -1.26 -11.16 -5.83
N ASP A 13 -2.52 -10.79 -5.64
CA ASP A 13 -2.98 -9.91 -4.58
C ASP A 13 -3.83 -10.70 -3.58
N ILE A 14 -3.58 -10.47 -2.30
CA ILE A 14 -4.28 -11.12 -1.20
C ILE A 14 -4.67 -10.07 -0.17
N ASP A 15 -5.98 -9.91 0.01
CA ASP A 15 -6.56 -9.01 1.00
C ASP A 15 -7.37 -9.79 2.03
N PHE A 16 -7.13 -9.50 3.29
CA PHE A 16 -7.86 -10.04 4.43
C PHE A 16 -8.47 -8.90 5.25
N ASP A 17 -9.79 -8.92 5.31
CA ASP A 17 -10.59 -7.99 6.11
C ASP A 17 -11.11 -8.67 7.37
N LEU A 18 -10.75 -8.11 8.52
CA LEU A 18 -11.18 -8.57 9.82
C LEU A 18 -11.93 -7.44 10.54
N SER A 19 -13.24 -7.60 10.67
CA SER A 19 -14.02 -6.74 11.56
C SER A 19 -13.73 -7.14 13.00
N LEU A 20 -13.05 -6.28 13.73
CA LEU A 20 -12.70 -6.50 15.14
C LEU A 20 -13.88 -6.12 16.05
N SER A 21 -14.66 -5.12 15.65
CA SER A 21 -15.85 -4.60 16.34
C SER A 21 -16.68 -3.76 15.36
N ASP A 22 -17.87 -3.31 15.77
CA ASP A 22 -18.70 -2.43 14.94
C ASP A 22 -17.98 -1.13 14.51
N ASP A 23 -17.03 -0.68 15.33
CA ASP A 23 -16.27 0.56 15.12
C ASP A 23 -14.84 0.32 14.56
N PHE A 24 -14.37 -0.92 14.48
CA PHE A 24 -12.98 -1.25 14.10
C PHE A 24 -12.90 -2.31 13.01
N LEU A 25 -12.24 -1.96 11.91
CA LEU A 25 -11.95 -2.87 10.81
C LEU A 25 -10.44 -2.90 10.56
N ALA A 26 -9.83 -4.08 10.66
CA ALA A 26 -8.44 -4.29 10.28
C ALA A 26 -8.39 -4.93 8.90
N ARG A 27 -7.61 -4.33 8.00
CA ARG A 27 -7.28 -4.88 6.68
C ARG A 27 -5.80 -5.21 6.64
N TRP A 28 -5.48 -6.42 6.27
CA TRP A 28 -4.14 -6.82 5.87
C TRP A 28 -4.14 -7.08 4.37
N SER A 29 -3.23 -6.44 3.65
CA SER A 29 -3.06 -6.59 2.22
C SER A 29 -1.64 -7.07 1.94
N SER A 30 -1.48 -8.00 1.02
CA SER A 30 -0.18 -8.40 0.51
C SER A 30 -0.28 -8.65 -0.97
N PHE A 31 0.69 -8.17 -1.71
CA PHE A 31 0.80 -8.43 -3.13
C PHE A 31 2.20 -8.96 -3.44
N ALA A 32 2.27 -9.86 -4.43
CA ALA A 32 3.50 -10.41 -4.95
C ALA A 32 3.37 -10.52 -6.46
N GLY A 33 4.25 -9.85 -7.19
CA GLY A 33 4.31 -9.86 -8.63
C GLY A 33 5.67 -10.28 -9.13
N TYR A 34 5.69 -11.10 -10.17
CA TYR A 34 6.91 -11.41 -10.92
C TYR A 34 6.74 -10.93 -12.36
N ASN A 35 7.72 -10.16 -12.82
CA ASN A 35 7.75 -9.63 -14.18
C ASN A 35 8.88 -10.30 -14.97
N ASP A 36 8.51 -11.13 -15.95
CA ASP A 36 9.45 -11.88 -16.80
C ASP A 36 10.34 -10.97 -17.66
N ASP A 37 9.83 -9.78 -18.04
CA ASP A 37 10.51 -8.88 -18.97
C ASP A 37 11.59 -8.02 -18.30
N LEU A 38 11.32 -7.60 -17.05
CA LEU A 38 12.30 -6.89 -16.22
C LEU A 38 13.13 -7.83 -15.34
N LYS A 39 12.82 -9.14 -15.32
CA LYS A 39 13.36 -10.14 -14.39
C LYS A 39 13.34 -9.65 -12.94
N GLY A 40 12.24 -8.99 -12.57
CA GLY A 40 12.10 -8.33 -11.28
C GLY A 40 10.98 -8.93 -10.46
N TRP A 41 11.19 -9.00 -9.15
CA TRP A 41 10.16 -9.36 -8.18
C TRP A 41 9.67 -8.09 -7.49
N ASN A 42 8.36 -7.92 -7.41
CA ASN A 42 7.75 -6.88 -6.59
C ASN A 42 6.93 -7.55 -5.50
N TYR A 43 7.21 -7.20 -4.27
CA TYR A 43 6.49 -7.68 -3.11
C TYR A 43 6.13 -6.51 -2.22
N GLY A 44 4.88 -6.44 -1.79
CA GLY A 44 4.49 -5.51 -0.77
C GLY A 44 3.46 -6.09 0.17
N THR A 45 3.46 -5.55 1.37
CA THR A 45 2.47 -5.86 2.38
C THR A 45 2.10 -4.61 3.16
N GLY A 46 0.82 -4.48 3.49
CA GLY A 46 0.28 -3.35 4.21
C GLY A 46 -0.72 -3.80 5.26
N LEU A 47 -0.68 -3.13 6.40
CA LEU A 47 -1.70 -3.21 7.44
C LEU A 47 -2.42 -1.88 7.50
N THR A 48 -3.73 -1.91 7.47
CA THR A 48 -4.58 -0.74 7.63
C THR A 48 -5.62 -1.00 8.70
N LEU A 49 -5.69 -0.13 9.69
CA LEU A 49 -6.69 -0.16 10.75
C LEU A 49 -7.63 1.03 10.55
N TYR A 50 -8.89 0.75 10.29
CA TYR A 50 -9.98 1.71 10.22
C TYR A 50 -10.67 1.78 11.58
N HIS A 51 -10.84 2.99 12.07
CA HIS A 51 -11.56 3.32 13.30
C HIS A 51 -12.66 4.31 12.96
N TYR A 52 -13.91 3.85 13.06
CA TYR A 52 -15.11 4.65 12.91
C TYR A 52 -15.43 5.30 14.26
N LEU A 53 -15.19 6.60 14.40
CA LEU A 53 -15.47 7.31 15.66
C LEU A 53 -16.93 7.76 15.75
N ALA A 54 -17.46 8.23 14.62
CA ALA A 54 -18.82 8.71 14.49
C ALA A 54 -19.22 8.68 13.02
N GLN A 55 -20.49 8.99 12.75
CA GLN A 55 -21.01 9.02 11.38
C GLN A 55 -20.33 10.08 10.48
N ASP A 56 -19.71 11.09 11.09
CA ASP A 56 -19.02 12.20 10.45
C ASP A 56 -17.49 12.15 10.57
N GLN A 57 -16.93 11.15 11.29
CA GLN A 57 -15.52 11.09 11.64
C GLN A 57 -14.94 9.69 11.49
N ALA A 58 -13.87 9.59 10.69
CA ALA A 58 -13.13 8.36 10.48
C ALA A 58 -11.64 8.60 10.67
N LEU A 59 -10.98 7.63 11.29
CA LEU A 59 -9.53 7.63 11.48
C LEU A 59 -8.97 6.33 10.93
N GLN A 60 -7.98 6.44 10.07
CA GLN A 60 -7.31 5.30 9.46
C GLN A 60 -5.83 5.37 9.80
N TYR A 61 -5.28 4.24 10.21
CA TYR A 61 -3.86 4.06 10.40
C TYR A 61 -3.37 3.08 9.35
N SER A 62 -2.33 3.42 8.61
CA SER A 62 -1.78 2.55 7.57
C SER A 62 -0.27 2.42 7.75
N ALA A 63 0.22 1.20 7.60
CA ALA A 63 1.63 0.88 7.59
C ALA A 63 1.88 -0.10 6.44
N THR A 64 2.71 0.30 5.49
CA THR A 64 2.97 -0.46 4.27
C THR A 64 4.45 -0.59 4.04
N ILE A 65 4.91 -1.76 3.63
CA ILE A 65 6.27 -2.04 3.23
C ILE A 65 6.21 -2.56 1.80
N ASN A 66 7.06 -2.03 0.94
CA ASN A 66 7.17 -2.45 -0.45
C ASN A 66 8.64 -2.68 -0.78
N VAL A 67 8.89 -3.74 -1.54
CA VAL A 67 10.19 -4.23 -1.93
C VAL A 67 10.11 -4.55 -3.41
N THR A 68 10.89 -3.83 -4.20
CA THR A 68 11.06 -4.11 -5.62
C THR A 68 12.52 -4.50 -5.84
N ASP A 69 12.72 -5.76 -6.23
CA ASP A 69 14.02 -6.30 -6.60
C ASP A 69 14.09 -6.38 -8.13
N GLU A 70 14.78 -5.43 -8.75
CA GLU A 70 15.08 -5.44 -10.19
C GLU A 70 16.58 -5.72 -10.40
N PRO A 71 16.98 -6.33 -11.54
CA PRO A 71 18.36 -6.79 -11.77
C PRO A 71 19.46 -5.73 -11.62
N HIS A 72 19.10 -4.44 -11.70
CA HIS A 72 20.03 -3.33 -11.60
C HIS A 72 19.71 -2.38 -10.44
N ASN A 73 18.53 -2.48 -9.81
CA ASN A 73 18.08 -1.57 -8.76
C ASN A 73 17.24 -2.31 -7.72
N HIS A 74 17.59 -2.11 -6.46
CA HIS A 74 16.82 -2.60 -5.31
C HIS A 74 16.16 -1.43 -4.62
N TYR A 75 14.83 -1.37 -4.63
CA TYR A 75 14.06 -0.32 -3.96
C TYR A 75 13.23 -0.91 -2.84
N GLU A 76 13.54 -0.52 -1.60
CA GLU A 76 12.70 -0.83 -0.45
C GLU A 76 12.18 0.48 0.14
N TYR A 77 10.88 0.54 0.40
CA TYR A 77 10.35 1.61 1.22
C TYR A 77 9.35 1.10 2.24
N ALA A 78 9.39 1.70 3.41
CA ALA A 78 8.38 1.58 4.44
C ALA A 78 7.64 2.91 4.54
N GLN A 79 6.32 2.86 4.62
CA GLN A 79 5.48 4.04 4.75
C GLN A 79 4.53 3.82 5.91
N VAL A 80 4.39 4.85 6.75
CA VAL A 80 3.30 4.93 7.70
C VAL A 80 2.50 6.19 7.42
N SER A 81 1.18 6.08 7.52
CA SER A 81 0.30 7.22 7.41
C SER A 81 -0.85 7.11 8.40
N VAL A 82 -1.33 8.27 8.82
CA VAL A 82 -2.58 8.38 9.56
C VAL A 82 -3.47 9.30 8.76
N THR A 83 -4.66 8.85 8.42
CA THR A 83 -5.67 9.65 7.71
C THR A 83 -6.78 9.94 8.69
N TYR A 84 -6.93 11.21 9.07
CA TYR A 84 -8.08 11.69 9.81
C TYR A 84 -9.01 12.43 8.88
N ARG A 85 -10.26 11.98 8.80
CA ARG A 85 -11.29 12.61 7.97
C ARG A 85 -12.46 13.01 8.87
N GLN A 86 -12.87 14.26 8.74
CA GLN A 86 -14.05 14.78 9.44
C GLN A 86 -14.89 15.67 8.51
N ASN A 87 -16.21 15.46 8.56
CA ASN A 87 -17.16 16.37 7.91
C ASN A 87 -17.31 17.65 8.76
N VAL A 88 -17.21 18.81 8.12
CA VAL A 88 -17.22 20.10 8.85
C VAL A 88 -18.63 20.64 9.03
N TRP A 89 -19.42 20.68 7.95
CA TRP A 89 -20.69 21.43 7.93
C TRP A 89 -21.81 20.71 7.20
N LYS A 90 -21.61 20.38 5.93
CA LYS A 90 -22.55 19.57 5.16
C LYS A 90 -21.91 18.22 4.88
N GLU A 91 -22.70 17.20 4.65
CA GLU A 91 -22.22 15.84 4.35
C GLU A 91 -21.25 15.78 3.16
N TRP A 92 -21.29 16.77 2.27
CA TRP A 92 -20.38 16.90 1.13
C TRP A 92 -19.09 17.70 1.43
N LEU A 93 -19.02 18.44 2.54
CA LEU A 93 -17.86 19.25 2.91
C LEU A 93 -17.12 18.62 4.08
N PHE A 94 -15.95 18.06 3.77
CA PHE A 94 -15.08 17.42 4.73
C PHE A 94 -13.65 17.93 4.56
N TYR A 95 -12.86 17.77 5.62
CA TYR A 95 -11.42 17.94 5.56
C TYR A 95 -10.75 16.61 5.87
N GLU A 96 -9.58 16.42 5.29
CA GLU A 96 -8.76 15.25 5.48
C GLU A 96 -7.34 15.68 5.82
N LEU A 97 -6.83 15.17 6.93
CA LEU A 97 -5.46 15.37 7.37
C LEU A 97 -4.72 14.04 7.22
N ILE A 98 -3.68 14.05 6.39
CA ILE A 98 -2.87 12.85 6.12
C ILE A 98 -1.41 13.10 6.46
N PRO A 99 -1.02 13.08 7.75
CA PRO A 99 0.38 12.92 8.10
C PRO A 99 0.89 11.59 7.53
N ARG A 100 1.89 11.70 6.66
CA ARG A 100 2.58 10.56 6.04
C ARG A 100 4.06 10.68 6.30
N TYR A 101 4.67 9.56 6.68
CA TYR A 101 6.10 9.42 6.74
C TYR A 101 6.53 8.22 5.90
N GLN A 102 7.51 8.42 5.02
CA GLN A 102 8.07 7.38 4.17
C GLN A 102 9.58 7.29 4.41
N TRP A 103 10.06 6.09 4.71
CA TRP A 103 11.47 5.76 4.75
C TRP A 103 11.81 4.96 3.49
N GLU A 104 12.79 5.43 2.75
CA GLU A 104 13.36 4.71 1.62
C GLU A 104 14.70 4.14 2.05
N ARG A 105 14.95 2.89 1.68
CA ARG A 105 16.26 2.27 1.81
C ARG A 105 16.90 2.37 0.44
N GLU A 106 17.94 3.19 0.31
CA GLU A 106 18.68 3.30 -0.93
C GLU A 106 19.31 1.94 -1.30
N PRO A 107 19.33 1.57 -2.60
CA PRO A 107 20.03 0.39 -3.05
C PRO A 107 21.49 0.44 -2.61
N HIS A 108 21.99 -0.66 -2.06
CA HIS A 108 23.42 -0.85 -1.94
C HIS A 108 24.02 -0.86 -3.36
N GLU A 109 24.60 0.26 -3.80
CA GLU A 109 25.50 0.27 -4.95
C GLU A 109 26.60 -0.76 -4.66
N LYS A 110 26.56 -1.90 -5.35
CA LYS A 110 27.68 -2.82 -5.40
C LYS A 110 28.78 -2.16 -6.23
N HIS A 111 29.60 -1.33 -5.57
CA HIS A 111 30.92 -0.99 -6.09
C HIS A 111 31.75 -2.28 -6.15
N THR A 112 31.90 -2.85 -7.35
CA THR A 112 32.95 -3.83 -7.64
C THR A 112 33.62 -3.47 -8.96
#